data_AF-A0A1Q5QV76-F1
#
_entry.id   AF-A0A1Q5QV76-F1
#
_cell.length_a   1.000
_cell.length_b   1.000
_cell.length_c   1.000
_cell.angle_alpha   90.00
_cell.angle_beta   90.00
_cell.angle_gamma   90.00
#
_symmetry.space_group_name_H-M   'P 1'
#
loop_
_entity.id
_entity.type
_entity.pdbx_description
1 polymer ?
#
loop_
_entity_poly.entity_id
_entity_poly.type
_entity_poly.pdbx_seq_one_letter_code
_entity_poly.pdbx_strand_id
1 'polypeptide(L)' 'MKSATKKVTKKSRGRPATGTGIQVGERWSPESIEAIDNWRRAQADLPGRPEAIRRLVEIGLRAKGK' A
#
# COMPACT_ATOMS: atom_id res chain seq x y z
N MET A 1 -0.54 -50.52 27.05
CA MET A 1 -0.18 -49.95 25.74
C MET A 1 0.11 -48.47 25.94
N LYS A 2 1.32 -47.98 25.64
CA LYS A 2 1.68 -46.58 25.86
C LYS A 2 1.24 -45.74 24.65
N SER A 3 0.31 -44.82 24.85
CA SER A 3 -0.15 -43.90 23.80
C SER A 3 0.92 -42.85 23.52
N ALA A 4 1.35 -42.75 22.26
CA ALA A 4 2.30 -41.75 21.81
C ALA A 4 1.63 -40.36 21.76
N THR A 5 2.01 -39.47 22.68
CA THR A 5 1.57 -38.07 22.65
C THR A 5 2.25 -37.35 21.48
N LYS A 6 1.50 -37.04 20.41
CA LYS A 6 2.00 -36.20 19.31
C LYS A 6 2.29 -34.80 19.84
N LYS A 7 3.57 -34.40 19.90
CA LYS A 7 3.96 -32.99 20.06
C LYS A 7 3.56 -32.24 18.80
N VAL A 8 2.49 -31.45 18.88
CA VAL A 8 2.11 -30.51 17.81
C VAL A 8 3.01 -29.28 17.94
N THR A 9 3.85 -29.02 16.94
CA THR A 9 4.62 -27.79 16.85
C THR A 9 3.68 -26.62 16.58
N LYS A 10 3.61 -25.67 17.51
CA LYS A 10 2.77 -24.47 17.36
C LYS A 10 3.36 -23.59 16.26
N LYS A 11 2.56 -23.25 15.24
CA LYS A 11 2.97 -22.30 14.19
C LYS A 11 3.41 -20.96 14.82
N SER A 12 4.51 -20.41 14.35
CA SER A 12 5.01 -19.09 14.76
C SER A 12 3.94 -18.01 14.49
N ARG A 13 3.82 -17.03 15.39
CA ARG A 13 2.74 -16.02 15.47
C ARG A 13 2.63 -15.05 14.27
N GLY A 14 3.39 -15.28 13.19
CA GLY A 14 3.48 -14.39 12.03
C GLY A 14 4.19 -13.07 12.36
N ARG A 15 4.44 -12.25 11.32
CA ARG A 15 4.91 -10.87 11.51
C ARG A 15 3.81 -10.10 12.28
N PRO A 16 4.16 -9.29 13.29
CA PRO A 16 3.19 -8.41 13.94
C PRO A 16 2.47 -7.56 12.89
N ALA A 17 1.19 -7.24 13.14
CA ALA A 17 0.42 -6.39 12.24
C ALA A 17 1.12 -5.03 12.11
N THR A 18 1.80 -4.81 10.99
CA THR A 18 2.35 -3.50 10.64
C THR A 18 1.18 -2.60 10.28
N GLY A 19 0.62 -1.92 11.28
CA GLY A 19 -0.41 -0.92 11.08
C GLY A 19 0.19 0.41 10.68
N THR A 20 -0.36 1.05 9.65
CA THR A 20 -0.74 2.48 9.65
C THR A 20 -1.38 2.83 8.30
N GLY A 21 -2.66 2.45 8.12
CA GLY A 21 -3.46 2.85 6.95
C GLY A 21 -4.41 1.76 6.46
N ILE A 22 -5.48 2.18 5.78
CA ILE A 22 -6.39 1.28 5.07
C ILE A 22 -5.80 1.05 3.67
N GLN A 23 -5.60 -0.21 3.30
CA GLN A 23 -5.20 -0.56 1.94
C GLN A 23 -6.40 -0.39 1.00
N VAL A 24 -6.27 0.47 0.00
CA VAL A 24 -7.24 0.62 -1.08
C VAL A 24 -6.64 -0.02 -2.32
N GLY A 25 -7.22 -1.15 -2.75
CA GLY A 25 -6.82 -1.86 -3.97
C GLY A 25 -7.77 -1.55 -5.11
N GLU A 26 -7.30 -0.79 -6.11
CA GLU A 26 -8.08 -0.41 -7.29
C GLU A 26 -7.33 -0.81 -8.56
N ARG A 27 -8.06 -1.12 -9.64
CA ARG A 27 -7.48 -1.41 -10.95
C ARG A 27 -7.53 -0.17 -11.82
N TRP A 28 -6.35 0.36 -12.14
CA TRP A 28 -6.21 1.58 -12.93
C TRP A 28 -5.93 1.23 -14.39
N SER A 29 -6.38 2.09 -15.32
CA SER A 29 -5.99 1.99 -16.72
C SER A 29 -4.49 2.24 -16.90
N PRO A 30 -3.83 1.66 -17.93
CA PRO A 30 -2.42 1.90 -18.21
C PRO A 30 -2.09 3.39 -18.38
N GLU A 31 -2.94 4.13 -19.08
CA GLU A 31 -2.80 5.57 -19.31
C GLU A 31 -2.78 6.36 -18.00
N SER A 32 -3.68 6.03 -17.05
CA SER A 32 -3.71 6.70 -15.74
C SER A 32 -2.44 6.44 -14.95
N ILE A 33 -1.90 5.21 -15.02
CA ILE A 33 -0.64 4.85 -14.36
C ILE A 33 0.53 5.60 -15.00
N GLU A 34 0.57 5.70 -16.32
CA GLU A 34 1.60 6.44 -17.04
C GLU A 34 1.57 7.93 -16.72
N ALA A 35 0.38 8.53 -16.63
CA ALA A 35 0.22 9.93 -16.21
C ALA A 35 0.77 10.17 -14.79
N ILE A 36 0.49 9.27 -13.83
CA ILE A 36 1.04 9.34 -12.47
C ILE A 36 2.57 9.18 -12.49
N ASP A 37 3.09 8.24 -13.27
CA ASP A 37 4.53 8.02 -13.38
C ASP A 37 5.25 9.21 -14.03
N ASN A 38 4.66 9.85 -15.02
CA ASN A 38 5.20 11.07 -15.63
C ASN A 38 5.18 12.24 -14.64
N TRP A 39 4.07 12.41 -13.91
CA TRP A 39 3.97 13.45 -12.89
C TRP A 39 5.01 13.27 -11.76
N ARG A 40 5.21 12.03 -11.28
CA ARG A 40 6.18 11.77 -10.19
C ARG A 40 7.63 11.96 -10.62
N ARG A 41 7.95 11.71 -11.90
CA ARG A 41 9.29 11.96 -12.48
C ARG A 41 9.68 13.45 -12.48
N ALA A 42 8.69 14.34 -12.52
CA ALA A 42 8.92 15.78 -12.45
C ALA A 42 9.15 16.30 -11.02
N GLN A 43 8.98 15.47 -9.99
CA GLN A 43 9.18 15.86 -8.59
C GLN A 43 10.65 15.73 -8.19
N ALA A 44 11.15 16.68 -7.39
CA ALA A 44 12.56 16.74 -7.00
C ALA A 44 13.02 15.51 -6.19
N ASP A 45 12.12 14.93 -5.38
CA ASP A 45 12.41 13.78 -4.51
C ASP A 45 12.04 12.42 -5.14
N LEU A 46 11.55 12.43 -6.38
CA LEU A 46 11.13 11.24 -7.15
C LEU A 46 10.31 10.24 -6.29
N PRO A 47 9.14 10.65 -5.78
CA PRO A 47 8.39 9.86 -4.82
C PRO A 47 7.95 8.53 -5.45
N GLY A 48 7.85 7.49 -4.62
CA GLY A 48 7.23 6.22 -5.01
C GLY A 48 5.78 6.42 -5.47
N ARG A 49 5.25 5.52 -6.30
CA ARG A 49 3.85 5.61 -6.79
C ARG A 49 2.81 5.83 -5.68
N PRO A 50 2.84 5.11 -4.53
CA PRO A 50 1.86 5.33 -3.47
C PRO A 50 1.89 6.76 -2.92
N GLU A 51 3.09 7.33 -2.81
CA GLU A 51 3.28 8.69 -2.30
C GLU A 51 2.86 9.73 -3.34
N ALA A 52 3.16 9.49 -4.62
CA ALA A 52 2.69 10.33 -5.71
C ALA A 52 1.15 10.41 -5.75
N ILE A 53 0.47 9.27 -5.59
CA ILE A 53 -1.00 9.22 -5.54
C ILE A 53 -1.54 10.03 -4.36
N ARG A 54 -0.94 9.93 -3.16
CA ARG A 54 -1.36 10.72 -1.99
C ARG A 54 -1.28 12.22 -2.26
N ARG A 55 -0.17 12.69 -2.81
CA ARG A 55 0.02 14.11 -3.14
C ARG A 55 -0.98 14.59 -4.20
N LEU A 56 -1.21 13.79 -5.24
CA LEU A 56 -2.20 14.12 -6.27
C LEU A 56 -3.62 14.21 -5.69
N VAL A 57 -3.98 13.31 -4.75
CA VAL A 57 -5.26 13.37 -4.03
C VAL A 57 -5.35 14.63 -3.17
N GLU A 58 -4.31 14.97 -2.40
CA GLU A 58 -4.27 16.21 -1.61
C GLU A 58 -4.42 17.47 -2.48
N ILE A 59 -3.75 17.51 -3.63
CA ILE A 59 -3.90 18.60 -4.62
C ILE A 59 -5.36 18.67 -5.10
N GLY A 60 -5.95 17.53 -5.47
CA GLY A 60 -7.35 17.48 -5.92
C GLY A 60 -8.36 17.92 -4.86
N LEU A 61 -8.15 17.52 -3.60
CA LEU A 61 -8.98 17.93 -2.47
C LEU A 61 -8.84 19.43 -2.15
N ARG A 62 -7.66 20.01 -2.33
CA ARG A 62 -7.41 21.45 -2.12
C ARG A 62 -7.91 22.31 -3.28
N ALA A 63 -7.88 21.80 -4.51
CA ALA A 63 -8.30 22.53 -5.71
C ALA A 63 -9.82 22.83 -5.73
N LYS A 64 -10.61 22.18 -4.87
CA LYS A 64 -12.07 22.35 -4.82
C LYS A 64 -12.59 22.46 -3.38
N GLY A 65 -12.26 23.56 -2.72
CA GLY A 65 -13.01 24.04 -1.58
C GLY A 65 -14.17 24.92 -2.05
N LYS A 66 -15.31 24.31 -2.38
CA LYS A 66 -16.61 24.98 -2.29
C LYS A 66 -17.50 24.14 -1.39
#